data_AF-A0A1C6FKV0-F1
#
_entry.id   AF-A0A1C6FKV0-F1
#
_cell.length_a   1.000
_cell.length_b   1.000
_cell.length_c   1.000
_cell.angle_alpha   90.00
_cell.angle_beta   90.00
_cell.angle_gamma   90.00
#
_symmetry.space_group_name_H-M   'P 1'
#
loop_
_entity.id
_entity.type
_entity.pdbx_description
1 polymer ?
#
loop_
_entity_poly.entity_id
_entity_poly.type
_entity_poly.pdbx_seq_one_letter_code
_entity_poly.pdbx_strand_id
1 'polypeptide(L)'
;MFWQKYVELCEQNNIKPRMLAKELGVSPATVTRWKNGSVPGKETLETISKKFNVTVDYLINDAEISIDINSKKSTLKTLAALPQRWASLRHGPDINNDIPEIIKFVRCNQFFLTNLNYKEFEGPLSDRSDNNVLNLSTLDLILGIMDRCPDTDELRIIQIQLSHIVRYWLGEFKTIDHPEGINYKSLHSPDFPGVSNDKLDFLYDKETILNKYDSTFKYGFNFTELDAIREVSGVSFLYMFTGIKYSELSKYVIEDDTL
;
A
#
# COMPACT_ATOMS: atom_id res chain seq x y z
N MET A 1 14.95 20.70 22.16
CA MET A 1 15.30 19.61 21.23
C MET A 1 15.24 18.23 21.87
N PHE A 2 16.32 17.72 22.50
CA PHE A 2 16.31 16.33 23.01
C PHE A 2 15.11 15.99 23.89
N TRP A 3 14.83 16.84 24.89
CA TRP A 3 13.74 16.60 25.84
C TRP A 3 12.37 16.48 25.17
N GLN A 4 12.07 17.32 24.18
CA GLN A 4 10.80 17.28 23.45
C GLN A 4 10.66 15.95 22.70
N LYS A 5 11.67 15.57 21.92
CA LYS A 5 11.69 14.31 21.18
C LYS A 5 11.60 13.08 22.08
N TYR A 6 12.30 13.11 23.22
CA TYR A 6 12.23 12.05 24.22
C TYR A 6 10.81 11.90 24.80
N VAL A 7 10.12 13.01 25.08
CA VAL A 7 8.74 13.00 25.58
C VAL A 7 7.78 12.50 24.51
N GLU A 8 7.89 13.00 23.27
CA GLU A 8 7.06 12.56 22.13
C GLU A 8 7.18 11.05 21.90
N LEU A 9 8.41 10.51 21.87
CA LEU A 9 8.64 9.07 21.72
C LEU A 9 8.04 8.26 22.88
N CYS A 10 8.12 8.79 24.10
CA CYS A 10 7.49 8.17 25.26
C CYS A 10 5.95 8.15 25.13
N GLU A 11 5.35 9.26 24.71
CA GLU A 11 3.90 9.39 24.52
C GLU A 11 3.38 8.47 23.41
N GLN A 12 4.06 8.41 22.26
CA GLN A 12 3.72 7.49 21.15
C GLN A 12 3.74 6.02 21.58
N ASN A 13 4.59 5.67 22.54
CA ASN A 13 4.71 4.31 23.05
C ASN A 13 3.88 4.05 24.33
N ASN A 14 3.06 5.02 24.77
CA ASN A 14 2.29 4.95 26.02
C ASN A 14 3.16 4.70 27.28
N ILE A 15 4.40 5.22 27.29
CA ILE A 15 5.34 5.09 28.41
C ILE A 15 5.53 6.46 29.06
N LYS A 16 5.64 6.49 30.39
CA LYS A 16 5.97 7.75 31.10
C LYS A 16 7.48 8.03 31.01
N PRO A 17 7.93 9.26 30.69
CA PRO A 17 9.36 9.60 30.55
C PRO A 17 10.24 9.22 31.76
N ARG A 18 9.70 9.35 32.98
CA ARG A 18 10.39 8.96 34.22
C ARG A 18 10.45 7.43 34.41
N MET A 19 9.45 6.70 33.93
CA MET A 19 9.44 5.24 33.99
C MET A 19 10.49 4.67 33.06
N LEU A 20 10.57 5.18 31.84
CA LEU A 20 11.60 4.76 30.89
C LEU A 20 13.01 5.09 31.40
N ALA A 21 13.22 6.30 31.92
CA ALA A 21 14.52 6.66 32.48
C ALA A 21 14.94 5.70 33.61
N LYS A 22 14.00 5.29 34.46
CA LYS A 22 14.24 4.29 35.52
C LYS A 22 14.59 2.92 34.94
N GLU A 23 13.88 2.47 33.91
CA GLU A 23 14.17 1.21 33.20
C GLU A 23 15.59 1.21 32.61
N LEU A 24 16.03 2.36 32.10
CA LEU A 24 17.37 2.55 31.51
C LEU A 24 18.47 2.83 32.55
N GLY A 25 18.19 2.72 33.85
CA GLY A 25 19.17 2.97 34.92
C GLY A 25 19.56 4.45 35.10
N VAL A 26 18.78 5.38 34.54
CA VAL A 26 19.06 6.82 34.59
C VAL A 26 18.48 7.44 35.87
N SER A 27 19.31 8.22 36.57
CA SER A 27 18.89 8.87 37.82
C SER A 27 17.82 9.95 37.58
N PRO A 28 16.88 10.17 38.53
CA PRO A 28 15.87 11.24 38.43
C PRO A 28 16.47 12.66 38.31
N ALA A 29 17.65 12.87 38.90
CA ALA A 29 18.37 14.14 38.80
C ALA A 29 18.84 14.39 37.35
N THR A 30 19.33 13.36 36.67
CA THR A 30 19.72 13.41 35.26
C THR A 30 18.53 13.75 34.36
N VAL A 31 17.36 13.15 34.60
CA VAL A 31 16.12 13.46 33.85
C VAL A 31 15.71 14.92 34.04
N THR A 32 15.85 15.46 35.25
CA THR A 32 15.56 16.87 35.54
C THR A 32 16.51 17.79 34.77
N ARG A 33 17.79 17.42 34.68
CA ARG A 33 18.75 18.15 33.83
C ARG A 33 18.37 18.10 32.36
N TRP A 34 17.87 16.98 31.84
CA TRP A 34 17.43 16.91 30.45
C TRP A 34 16.26 17.84 30.15
N LYS A 35 15.28 17.87 31.07
CA LYS A 35 14.16 18.82 31.01
C LYS A 35 14.61 20.28 30.96
N ASN A 36 15.75 20.57 31.59
CA ASN A 36 16.36 21.90 31.62
C ASN A 36 17.34 22.17 30.46
N GLY A 37 17.34 21.32 29.42
CA GLY A 37 18.09 21.55 28.19
C GLY A 37 19.43 20.84 28.07
N SER A 38 19.86 20.05 29.07
CA SER A 38 21.04 19.19 28.88
C SER A 38 20.74 18.00 27.98
N VAL A 39 21.75 17.50 27.30
CA VAL A 39 21.67 16.32 26.42
C VAL A 39 22.31 15.11 27.14
N PRO A 40 21.74 13.90 27.02
CA PRO A 40 22.37 12.70 27.57
C PRO A 40 23.74 12.42 26.94
N GLY A 41 24.55 11.63 27.65
CA GLY A 41 25.80 11.10 27.09
C GLY A 41 25.54 10.10 25.95
N LYS A 42 26.58 9.86 25.13
CA LYS A 42 26.52 8.99 23.96
C LYS A 42 25.92 7.61 24.23
N GLU A 43 26.35 6.94 25.29
CA GLU A 43 25.87 5.60 25.66
C GLU A 43 24.37 5.58 25.98
N THR A 44 23.89 6.60 26.70
CA THR A 44 22.47 6.76 27.00
C THR A 44 21.67 7.09 25.75
N LEU A 45 22.19 7.95 24.87
CA LEU A 45 21.56 8.24 23.57
C LEU A 45 21.46 6.98 22.72
N GLU A 46 22.51 6.16 22.61
CA GLU A 46 22.50 4.90 21.87
C GLU A 46 21.46 3.93 22.44
N THR A 47 21.35 3.83 23.76
CA THR A 47 20.37 2.98 24.43
C THR A 47 18.93 3.43 24.16
N ILE A 48 18.67 4.74 24.27
CA ILE A 48 17.36 5.33 23.96
C ILE A 48 17.03 5.13 22.47
N SER A 49 18.01 5.34 21.59
CA SER A 49 17.83 5.19 20.14
C SER A 49 17.44 3.75 19.76
N LYS A 50 18.10 2.75 20.35
CA LYS A 50 17.76 1.34 20.18
C LYS A 50 16.38 0.99 20.72
N LYS A 51 16.01 1.52 21.89
CA LYS A 51 14.69 1.27 22.51
C LYS A 51 13.53 1.74 21.63
N PHE A 52 13.69 2.89 20.98
CA PHE A 52 12.67 3.50 20.14
C PHE A 52 12.84 3.24 18.64
N ASN A 53 13.86 2.47 18.25
CA ASN A 53 14.22 2.21 16.86
C ASN A 53 14.38 3.50 16.02
N VAL A 54 15.04 4.51 16.61
CA VAL A 54 15.41 5.78 15.95
C VAL A 54 16.93 5.92 15.93
N THR A 55 17.49 6.90 15.22
CA THR A 55 18.94 7.17 15.31
C THR A 55 19.26 8.12 16.46
N VAL A 56 20.53 8.09 16.89
CA VAL A 56 21.06 9.08 17.85
C VAL A 56 20.92 10.50 17.31
N ASP A 57 21.15 10.68 16.01
CA ASP A 57 21.08 11.99 15.33
C ASP A 57 19.66 12.56 15.37
N TYR A 58 18.64 11.72 15.18
CA TYR A 58 17.25 12.10 15.34
C TYR A 58 16.97 12.66 16.74
N LEU A 59 17.58 12.13 17.80
CA LEU A 59 17.36 12.59 19.17
C LEU A 59 17.96 13.99 19.45
N ILE A 60 18.92 14.45 18.64
CA ILE A 60 19.72 15.65 18.95
C ILE A 60 19.73 16.74 17.86
N ASN A 61 19.35 16.43 16.61
CA ASN A 61 19.33 17.36 15.46
C ASN A 61 17.92 17.65 14.94
N ASP A 62 17.69 18.80 14.29
CA ASP A 62 16.34 19.34 13.97
C ASP A 62 15.84 18.99 12.56
N ALA A 63 16.45 18.05 11.84
CA ALA A 63 15.98 17.70 10.49
C ALA A 63 16.09 16.21 10.13
N GLU A 64 15.02 15.79 9.45
CA GLU A 64 14.83 14.70 8.48
C GLU A 64 15.33 13.29 8.80
N ILE A 65 14.35 12.37 8.81
CA ILE A 65 14.41 10.92 8.56
C ILE A 65 15.85 10.40 8.41
N SER A 66 16.43 9.98 9.52
CA SER A 66 17.72 9.31 9.53
C SER A 66 17.52 7.82 9.18
N ILE A 67 17.86 7.44 7.96
CA ILE A 67 17.83 6.05 7.50
C ILE A 67 19.17 5.40 7.89
N ASP A 68 19.15 4.24 8.57
CA ASP A 68 20.36 3.44 8.76
C ASP A 68 20.83 2.85 7.42
N ILE A 69 21.89 3.44 6.86
CA ILE A 69 22.42 3.17 5.52
C ILE A 69 23.03 1.76 5.42
N ASN A 70 23.49 1.17 6.53
CA ASN A 70 24.21 -0.10 6.50
C ASN A 70 23.28 -1.31 6.42
N SER A 71 22.14 -1.28 7.12
CA SER A 71 21.10 -2.33 7.02
C SER A 71 20.29 -2.26 5.72
N LYS A 72 20.31 -1.10 5.05
CA LYS A 72 19.50 -0.79 3.86
C LYS A 72 20.34 -0.52 2.61
N LYS A 73 21.58 -0.99 2.57
CA LYS A 73 22.52 -0.73 1.46
C LYS A 73 21.99 -1.19 0.09
N SER A 74 21.21 -2.27 0.03
CA SER A 74 20.53 -2.70 -1.20
C SER A 74 19.40 -1.74 -1.58
N THR A 75 18.52 -1.39 -0.64
CA THR A 75 17.44 -0.41 -0.86
C THR A 75 18.00 0.98 -1.19
N LEU A 76 19.16 1.37 -0.68
CA LEU A 76 19.83 2.63 -1.04
C LEU A 76 20.51 2.58 -2.40
N LYS A 77 21.02 1.43 -2.84
CA LYS A 77 21.41 1.23 -4.24
C LYS A 77 20.18 1.29 -5.17
N THR A 78 19.05 0.70 -4.76
CA THR A 78 17.77 0.84 -5.46
C THR A 78 17.30 2.29 -5.49
N LEU A 79 17.44 3.02 -4.38
CA LEU A 79 17.13 4.46 -4.25
C LEU A 79 18.09 5.34 -5.06
N ALA A 80 19.37 5.03 -5.11
CA ALA A 80 20.34 5.72 -5.96
C ALA A 80 20.15 5.39 -7.45
N ALA A 81 19.49 4.27 -7.76
CA ALA A 81 18.96 3.97 -9.08
C ALA A 81 17.58 4.59 -9.35
N LEU A 82 16.89 5.14 -8.32
CA LEU A 82 15.60 5.83 -8.49
C LEU A 82 15.64 7.10 -9.35
N PRO A 83 16.74 7.82 -9.62
CA PRO A 83 16.69 8.91 -10.60
C PRO A 83 16.10 8.46 -11.94
N GLN A 84 16.32 7.20 -12.34
CA GLN A 84 15.68 6.58 -13.51
C GLN A 84 14.16 6.35 -13.30
N ARG A 85 13.72 6.02 -12.08
CA ARG A 85 12.28 5.90 -11.74
C ARG A 85 11.61 7.26 -11.50
N TRP A 86 12.32 8.30 -11.06
CA TRP A 86 11.75 9.64 -10.86
C TRP A 86 11.26 10.22 -12.19
N ALA A 87 11.95 9.96 -13.29
CA ALA A 87 11.45 10.27 -14.63
C ALA A 87 10.16 9.51 -14.99
N SER A 88 9.87 8.40 -14.31
CA SER A 88 8.65 7.60 -14.47
C SER A 88 7.54 7.96 -13.47
N LEU A 89 7.85 8.75 -12.43
CA LEU A 89 6.88 9.34 -11.50
C LEU A 89 6.16 10.49 -12.21
N ARG A 90 5.21 10.13 -13.07
CA ARG A 90 4.34 11.08 -13.78
C ARG A 90 3.12 11.41 -12.92
N HIS A 91 2.65 12.65 -13.03
CA HIS A 91 1.32 13.04 -12.56
C HIS A 91 0.26 12.07 -13.09
N GLY A 92 -0.79 11.84 -12.30
CA GLY A 92 -1.97 11.13 -12.77
C GLY A 92 -2.52 11.72 -14.07
N PRO A 93 -3.02 10.93 -15.04
CA PRO A 93 -3.76 11.49 -16.16
C PRO A 93 -5.10 12.02 -15.64
N ASP A 94 -5.72 12.92 -16.39
CA ASP A 94 -7.12 13.25 -16.17
C ASP A 94 -8.00 12.06 -16.58
N ILE A 95 -8.33 11.22 -15.60
CA ILE A 95 -9.11 9.99 -15.78
C ILE A 95 -10.61 10.25 -15.95
N ASN A 96 -11.10 11.48 -15.76
CA ASN A 96 -12.54 11.74 -15.71
C ASN A 96 -13.27 11.30 -16.99
N ASN A 97 -12.61 11.46 -18.15
CA ASN A 97 -13.17 11.04 -19.44
C ASN A 97 -13.14 9.53 -19.63
N ASP A 98 -12.25 8.82 -18.92
CA ASP A 98 -12.06 7.37 -19.07
C ASP A 98 -12.87 6.55 -18.05
N ILE A 99 -13.38 7.19 -16.99
CA ILE A 99 -14.20 6.56 -15.96
C ILE A 99 -15.32 5.68 -16.55
N PRO A 100 -16.12 6.11 -17.55
CA PRO A 100 -17.18 5.28 -18.13
C PRO A 100 -16.66 3.97 -18.75
N GLU A 101 -15.53 4.02 -19.45
CA GLU A 101 -14.88 2.83 -20.04
C GLU A 101 -14.38 1.89 -18.93
N ILE A 102 -13.78 2.44 -17.87
CA ILE A 102 -13.30 1.65 -16.72
C ILE A 102 -14.46 0.93 -16.04
N ILE A 103 -15.54 1.65 -15.72
CA ILE A 103 -16.76 1.07 -15.11
C ILE A 103 -17.27 -0.08 -15.96
N LYS A 104 -17.37 0.13 -17.27
CA LYS A 104 -17.87 -0.86 -18.21
C LYS A 104 -16.97 -2.10 -18.26
N PHE A 105 -15.66 -1.90 -18.27
CA PHE A 105 -14.67 -2.96 -18.30
C PHE A 105 -14.67 -3.81 -17.02
N VAL A 106 -14.63 -3.19 -15.84
CA VAL A 106 -14.63 -3.90 -14.55
C VAL A 106 -16.03 -4.30 -14.07
N ARG A 107 -17.06 -3.80 -14.76
CA ARG A 107 -18.49 -4.05 -14.51
C ARG A 107 -18.93 -3.67 -13.10
N CYS A 108 -18.46 -2.53 -12.60
CA CYS A 108 -18.83 -2.04 -11.27
C CYS A 108 -19.88 -0.92 -11.32
N ASN A 109 -20.34 -0.49 -10.15
CA ASN A 109 -21.17 0.72 -10.02
C ASN A 109 -20.28 1.98 -10.04
N GLN A 110 -20.72 3.06 -10.69
CA GLN A 110 -20.02 4.35 -10.67
C GLN A 110 -19.78 4.86 -9.24
N PHE A 111 -20.81 4.81 -8.39
CA PHE A 111 -20.72 5.27 -7.01
C PHE A 111 -19.68 4.46 -6.22
N PHE A 112 -19.55 3.16 -6.50
CA PHE A 112 -18.50 2.35 -5.90
C PHE A 112 -17.12 2.84 -6.35
N LEU A 113 -16.89 2.99 -7.66
CA LEU A 113 -15.58 3.32 -8.22
C LEU A 113 -15.05 4.68 -7.76
N THR A 114 -15.93 5.65 -7.53
CA THR A 114 -15.55 7.04 -7.23
C THR A 114 -15.77 7.45 -5.77
N ASN A 115 -16.07 6.52 -4.85
CA ASN A 115 -16.36 6.88 -3.45
C ASN A 115 -15.86 5.81 -2.46
N LEU A 116 -15.04 6.22 -1.48
CA LEU A 116 -14.51 5.34 -0.42
C LEU A 116 -15.53 4.92 0.64
N ASN A 117 -16.74 5.46 0.63
CA ASN A 117 -17.80 5.01 1.53
C ASN A 117 -18.22 3.56 1.23
N TYR A 118 -17.98 3.07 0.01
CA TYR A 118 -18.18 1.68 -0.36
C TYR A 118 -16.88 0.91 -0.07
N LYS A 119 -16.94 -0.01 0.89
CA LYS A 119 -15.75 -0.74 1.39
C LYS A 119 -15.55 -2.09 0.72
N GLU A 120 -16.60 -2.64 0.11
CA GLU A 120 -16.59 -3.97 -0.49
C GLU A 120 -17.20 -3.92 -1.89
N PHE A 121 -16.59 -4.67 -2.81
CA PHE A 121 -17.13 -4.90 -4.13
C PHE A 121 -18.08 -6.10 -4.07
N GLU A 122 -19.37 -5.88 -4.36
CA GLU A 122 -20.42 -6.90 -4.24
C GLU A 122 -20.48 -7.86 -5.46
N GLY A 123 -19.59 -7.66 -6.45
CA GLY A 123 -19.52 -8.44 -7.68
C GLY A 123 -19.96 -7.65 -8.92
N PRO A 124 -19.77 -8.24 -10.12
CA PRO A 124 -20.02 -7.54 -11.38
C PRO A 124 -21.51 -7.32 -11.63
N LEU A 125 -21.85 -6.17 -12.20
CA LEU A 125 -23.22 -5.85 -12.63
C LEU A 125 -23.71 -6.86 -13.68
N SER A 126 -25.00 -7.22 -13.58
CA SER A 126 -25.63 -8.33 -14.29
C SER A 126 -25.84 -8.12 -15.80
N ASP A 127 -25.57 -6.94 -16.35
CA ASP A 127 -25.82 -6.68 -17.77
C ASP A 127 -24.88 -7.50 -18.65
N ARG A 128 -25.43 -8.61 -19.15
CA ARG A 128 -24.85 -9.59 -20.08
C ARG A 128 -24.97 -9.14 -21.54
N SER A 129 -25.63 -8.02 -21.83
CA SER A 129 -25.97 -7.61 -23.20
C SER A 129 -24.85 -6.89 -23.93
N ASP A 130 -23.84 -6.40 -23.22
CA ASP A 130 -22.72 -5.75 -23.88
C ASP A 130 -21.67 -6.81 -24.20
N ASN A 131 -21.68 -7.22 -25.48
CA ASN A 131 -20.57 -7.87 -26.18
C ASN A 131 -19.34 -6.94 -26.19
N ASN A 132 -18.89 -6.51 -25.01
CA ASN A 132 -17.73 -5.68 -24.85
C ASN A 132 -16.52 -6.61 -24.88
N VAL A 133 -16.12 -6.88 -26.12
CA VAL A 133 -14.77 -7.18 -26.57
C VAL A 133 -13.76 -6.74 -25.51
N LEU A 134 -12.86 -7.64 -25.12
CA LEU A 134 -11.69 -7.30 -24.33
C LEU A 134 -11.10 -5.98 -24.79
N ASN A 135 -11.35 -4.91 -24.03
CA ASN A 135 -10.76 -3.62 -24.32
C ASN A 135 -9.37 -3.62 -23.68
N LEU A 136 -8.38 -4.13 -24.43
CA LEU A 136 -6.99 -4.13 -23.99
C LEU A 136 -6.49 -2.71 -23.71
N SER A 137 -7.00 -1.69 -24.41
CA SER A 137 -6.65 -0.30 -24.14
C SER A 137 -7.15 0.18 -22.77
N THR A 138 -8.33 -0.28 -22.31
CA THR A 138 -8.81 0.00 -20.96
C THR A 138 -8.00 -0.76 -19.91
N LEU A 139 -7.58 -2.00 -20.19
CA LEU A 139 -6.68 -2.73 -19.30
C LEU A 139 -5.33 -2.01 -19.18
N ASP A 140 -4.74 -1.57 -20.28
CA ASP A 140 -3.49 -0.81 -20.29
C ASP A 140 -3.64 0.51 -19.50
N LEU A 141 -4.77 1.20 -19.66
CA LEU A 141 -5.11 2.39 -18.86
C LEU A 141 -5.16 2.06 -17.37
N ILE A 142 -5.88 1.01 -16.97
CA ILE A 142 -5.99 0.57 -15.58
C ILE A 142 -4.61 0.22 -15.02
N LEU A 143 -3.80 -0.56 -15.73
CA LEU A 143 -2.44 -0.88 -15.30
C LEU A 143 -1.59 0.40 -15.16
N GLY A 144 -1.76 1.37 -16.06
CA GLY A 144 -1.16 2.69 -15.93
C GLY A 144 -1.66 3.49 -14.72
N ILE A 145 -2.92 3.34 -14.31
CA ILE A 145 -3.46 3.92 -13.05
C ILE A 145 -2.79 3.25 -11.84
N MET A 146 -2.63 1.93 -11.88
CA MET A 146 -2.00 1.17 -10.79
C MET A 146 -0.49 1.44 -10.69
N ASP A 147 0.21 1.78 -11.79
CA ASP A 147 1.65 2.08 -11.78
C ASP A 147 1.96 3.51 -11.28
N ARG A 148 1.03 4.45 -11.44
CA ARG A 148 1.25 5.86 -11.11
C ARG A 148 1.12 6.15 -9.61
N CYS A 149 1.77 7.24 -9.19
CA CYS A 149 1.54 7.83 -7.88
C CYS A 149 0.23 8.64 -7.92
N PRO A 150 -0.77 8.30 -7.08
CA PRO A 150 -2.02 9.05 -7.04
C PRO A 150 -1.82 10.36 -6.28
N ASP A 151 -1.61 11.43 -7.03
CA ASP A 151 -1.42 12.78 -6.52
C ASP A 151 -2.69 13.63 -6.49
N THR A 152 -3.81 13.06 -6.94
CA THR A 152 -5.17 13.57 -6.73
C THR A 152 -5.99 12.60 -5.89
N ASP A 153 -6.98 13.14 -5.18
CA ASP A 153 -7.88 12.32 -4.38
C ASP A 153 -8.71 11.39 -5.28
N GLU A 154 -9.12 11.85 -6.47
CA GLU A 154 -9.89 11.07 -7.44
C GLU A 154 -9.13 9.83 -7.91
N LEU A 155 -7.86 10.01 -8.34
CA LEU A 155 -7.03 8.91 -8.78
C LEU A 155 -6.73 7.94 -7.63
N ARG A 156 -6.52 8.47 -6.41
CA ARG A 156 -6.33 7.65 -5.20
C ARG A 156 -7.55 6.80 -4.92
N ILE A 157 -8.75 7.39 -4.96
CA ILE A 157 -10.02 6.68 -4.72
C ILE A 157 -10.20 5.56 -5.73
N ILE A 158 -10.00 5.86 -7.02
CA ILE A 158 -10.14 4.87 -8.09
C ILE A 158 -9.12 3.73 -7.94
N GLN A 159 -7.85 4.04 -7.61
CA GLN A 159 -6.83 3.01 -7.36
C GLN A 159 -7.21 2.10 -6.19
N ILE A 160 -7.77 2.65 -5.10
CA ILE A 160 -8.25 1.87 -3.95
C ILE A 160 -9.44 0.99 -4.37
N GLN A 161 -10.41 1.54 -5.10
CA GLN A 161 -11.61 0.79 -5.49
C GLN A 161 -11.33 -0.31 -6.51
N LEU A 162 -10.43 -0.06 -7.47
CA LEU A 162 -9.88 -1.10 -8.33
C LEU A 162 -9.20 -2.20 -7.52
N SER A 163 -8.51 -1.86 -6.43
CA SER A 163 -7.88 -2.86 -5.55
C SER A 163 -8.90 -3.71 -4.79
N HIS A 164 -10.06 -3.15 -4.42
CA HIS A 164 -11.17 -3.92 -3.85
C HIS A 164 -11.75 -4.91 -4.87
N ILE A 165 -11.86 -4.52 -6.15
CA ILE A 165 -12.25 -5.42 -7.24
C ILE A 165 -11.23 -6.56 -7.40
N VAL A 166 -9.93 -6.24 -7.42
CA VAL A 166 -8.85 -7.23 -7.49
C VAL A 166 -8.98 -8.26 -6.38
N ARG A 167 -9.18 -7.82 -5.14
CA ARG A 167 -9.35 -8.73 -4.00
C ARG A 167 -10.55 -9.64 -4.13
N TYR A 168 -11.68 -9.10 -4.59
CA TYR A 168 -12.88 -9.89 -4.80
C TYR A 168 -12.59 -11.04 -5.77
N TRP A 169 -11.99 -10.74 -6.93
CA TRP A 169 -11.68 -11.76 -7.92
C TRP A 169 -10.61 -12.74 -7.45
N LEU A 170 -9.58 -12.29 -6.74
CA LEU A 170 -8.59 -13.18 -6.13
C LEU A 170 -9.25 -14.17 -5.14
N GLY A 171 -10.22 -13.71 -4.35
CA GLY A 171 -11.01 -14.57 -3.47
C GLY A 171 -11.89 -15.58 -4.22
N GLU A 172 -12.37 -15.23 -5.41
CA GLU A 172 -13.11 -16.15 -6.28
C GLU A 172 -12.19 -17.11 -7.08
N PHE A 173 -10.89 -16.83 -7.16
CA PHE A 173 -9.92 -17.65 -7.89
C PHE A 173 -9.48 -18.88 -7.09
N LYS A 174 -10.26 -19.96 -7.20
CA LYS A 174 -9.98 -21.23 -6.49
C LYS A 174 -9.06 -22.13 -7.30
N THR A 175 -8.02 -22.64 -6.65
CA THR A 175 -7.07 -23.63 -7.19
C THR A 175 -6.94 -24.82 -6.23
N ILE A 176 -6.14 -25.82 -6.62
CA ILE A 176 -5.81 -26.95 -5.74
C ILE A 176 -5.06 -26.45 -4.50
N ASP A 177 -4.13 -25.52 -4.67
CA ASP A 177 -3.32 -24.93 -3.59
C ASP A 177 -4.10 -23.89 -2.77
N HIS A 178 -5.12 -23.27 -3.38
CA HIS A 178 -5.98 -22.25 -2.77
C HIS A 178 -7.47 -22.60 -2.94
N PRO A 179 -8.01 -23.58 -2.18
CA PRO A 179 -9.39 -24.04 -2.34
C PRO A 179 -10.42 -22.99 -1.89
N GLU A 180 -10.06 -22.11 -0.97
CA GLU A 180 -10.86 -20.97 -0.50
C GLU A 180 -10.57 -19.68 -1.29
N GLY A 181 -9.78 -19.77 -2.35
CA GLY A 181 -9.29 -18.62 -3.10
C GLY A 181 -8.09 -17.91 -2.46
N ILE A 182 -7.57 -16.92 -3.17
CA ILE A 182 -6.41 -16.13 -2.73
C ILE A 182 -6.95 -14.96 -1.90
N ASN A 183 -6.87 -15.11 -0.58
CA ASN A 183 -7.41 -14.13 0.37
C ASN A 183 -6.28 -13.47 1.19
N TYR A 184 -6.67 -12.58 2.11
CA TYR A 184 -5.75 -11.86 2.99
C TYR A 184 -4.70 -12.76 3.65
N LYS A 185 -5.09 -13.93 4.16
CA LYS A 185 -4.16 -14.85 4.85
C LYS A 185 -3.09 -15.37 3.90
N SER A 186 -3.48 -15.68 2.67
CA SER A 186 -2.59 -16.20 1.63
C SER A 186 -1.66 -15.11 1.08
N LEU A 187 -2.11 -13.86 1.00
CA LEU A 187 -1.34 -12.73 0.45
C LEU A 187 -0.25 -12.20 1.39
N HIS A 188 -0.16 -12.68 2.62
CA HIS A 188 0.90 -12.26 3.54
C HIS A 188 2.25 -12.90 3.23
N SER A 189 3.33 -12.19 3.59
CA SER A 189 4.66 -12.77 3.66
C SER A 189 4.69 -13.98 4.61
N PRO A 190 5.34 -15.12 4.24
CA PRO A 190 6.35 -15.26 3.19
C PRO A 190 5.84 -15.60 1.79
N ASP A 191 4.57 -15.94 1.62
CA ASP A 191 4.07 -16.53 0.37
C ASP A 191 3.99 -15.52 -0.79
N PHE A 192 3.77 -14.24 -0.48
CA PHE A 192 3.78 -13.13 -1.46
C PHE A 192 4.73 -12.02 -1.01
N PRO A 193 6.06 -12.16 -1.21
CA PRO A 193 7.07 -11.25 -0.65
C PRO A 193 7.03 -9.82 -1.23
N GLY A 194 6.33 -9.61 -2.36
CA GLY A 194 6.20 -8.31 -3.01
C GLY A 194 5.04 -7.44 -2.51
N VAL A 195 4.17 -7.96 -1.64
CA VAL A 195 2.95 -7.26 -1.20
C VAL A 195 3.12 -6.69 0.21
N SER A 196 2.78 -5.42 0.40
CA SER A 196 2.89 -4.76 1.71
C SER A 196 1.80 -5.24 2.68
N ASN A 197 2.20 -5.78 3.83
CA ASN A 197 1.28 -6.19 4.90
C ASN A 197 0.44 -5.01 5.43
N ASP A 198 1.05 -3.83 5.61
CA ASP A 198 0.33 -2.63 6.07
C ASP A 198 -0.76 -2.19 5.08
N LYS A 199 -0.50 -2.38 3.78
CA LYS A 199 -1.48 -2.07 2.73
C LYS A 199 -2.60 -3.11 2.69
N LEU A 200 -2.27 -4.39 2.87
CA LEU A 200 -3.28 -5.45 2.98
C LEU A 200 -4.20 -5.20 4.18
N ASP A 201 -3.61 -4.80 5.32
CA ASP A 201 -4.36 -4.43 6.52
C ASP A 201 -5.32 -3.26 6.28
N PHE A 202 -4.87 -2.23 5.55
CA PHE A 202 -5.71 -1.11 5.14
C PHE A 202 -6.84 -1.55 4.20
N LEU A 203 -6.53 -2.29 3.13
CA LEU A 203 -7.52 -2.70 2.15
C LEU A 203 -8.56 -3.61 2.83
N TYR A 204 -8.15 -4.64 3.56
CA TYR A 204 -9.04 -5.65 4.17
C TYR A 204 -9.78 -5.15 5.44
N ASP A 205 -9.71 -3.86 5.74
CA ASP A 205 -10.46 -3.14 6.77
C ASP A 205 -10.70 -3.95 8.06
N LYS A 206 -9.60 -4.37 8.69
CA LYS A 206 -9.68 -4.67 10.12
C LYS A 206 -9.91 -3.33 10.81
N GLU A 207 -11.13 -3.08 11.27
CA GLU A 207 -11.65 -1.91 12.02
C GLU A 207 -10.68 -1.27 13.05
N THR A 208 -9.58 -1.95 13.38
CA THR A 208 -8.59 -1.58 14.40
C THR A 208 -7.53 -0.57 13.94
N ILE A 209 -7.45 -0.16 12.66
CA ILE A 209 -6.22 0.49 12.15
C ILE A 209 -6.40 1.83 11.40
N LEU A 210 -7.59 2.43 11.46
CA LEU A 210 -7.81 3.81 10.96
C LEU A 210 -7.09 4.89 11.80
N ASN A 211 -6.80 4.60 13.08
CA ASN A 211 -6.14 5.52 14.01
C ASN A 211 -4.63 5.25 14.19
N LYS A 212 -4.06 4.26 13.48
CA LYS A 212 -2.67 3.81 13.72
C LYS A 212 -1.71 4.04 12.55
N TYR A 213 -2.21 4.24 11.33
CA TYR A 213 -1.39 4.43 10.14
C TYR A 213 -1.25 5.90 9.74
N ASP A 214 -0.01 6.27 9.42
CA ASP A 214 0.36 7.51 8.72
C ASP A 214 -0.43 7.62 7.40
N SER A 215 -0.87 8.83 7.04
CA SER A 215 -1.66 9.11 5.84
C SER A 215 -0.94 8.71 4.55
N THR A 216 0.37 8.50 4.63
CA THR A 216 1.27 8.03 3.57
C THR A 216 1.06 6.57 3.13
N PHE A 217 0.18 5.80 3.78
CA PHE A 217 -0.09 4.39 3.44
C PHE A 217 -1.50 4.11 2.91
N LYS A 218 -2.34 5.12 2.74
CA LYS A 218 -3.76 4.96 2.33
C LYS A 218 -3.93 4.94 0.81
N TYR A 219 -3.34 3.93 0.16
CA TYR A 219 -3.35 3.77 -1.30
C TYR A 219 -3.76 2.35 -1.69
N GLY A 220 -4.22 2.18 -2.93
CA GLY A 220 -4.49 0.86 -3.50
C GLY A 220 -3.21 0.07 -3.78
N PHE A 221 -3.36 -1.16 -4.26
CA PHE A 221 -2.26 -1.89 -4.88
C PHE A 221 -1.61 -1.04 -5.96
N ASN A 222 -0.29 -1.15 -6.09
CA ASN A 222 0.42 -0.63 -7.25
C ASN A 222 0.71 -1.74 -8.26
N PHE A 223 1.18 -1.38 -9.45
CA PHE A 223 1.52 -2.34 -10.49
C PHE A 223 2.53 -3.40 -10.02
N THR A 224 3.58 -3.02 -9.28
CA THR A 224 4.59 -3.96 -8.79
C THR A 224 3.98 -5.03 -7.86
N GLU A 225 3.04 -4.65 -7.01
CA GLU A 225 2.33 -5.59 -6.13
C GLU A 225 1.40 -6.51 -6.92
N LEU A 226 0.67 -5.97 -7.90
CA LEU A 226 -0.15 -6.79 -8.80
C LEU A 226 0.70 -7.78 -9.60
N ASP A 227 1.86 -7.33 -10.07
CA ASP A 227 2.83 -8.14 -10.81
C ASP A 227 3.36 -9.29 -9.96
N ALA A 228 3.72 -9.02 -8.69
CA ALA A 228 4.13 -10.03 -7.73
C ALA A 228 3.01 -11.05 -7.46
N ILE A 229 1.76 -10.60 -7.32
CA ILE A 229 0.61 -11.50 -7.16
C ILE A 229 0.44 -12.37 -8.40
N ARG A 230 0.52 -11.81 -9.61
CA ARG A 230 0.44 -12.55 -10.88
C ARG A 230 1.53 -13.61 -10.97
N GLU A 231 2.78 -13.27 -10.66
CA GLU A 231 3.91 -14.19 -10.76
C GLU A 231 3.76 -15.40 -9.84
N VAL A 232 3.31 -15.19 -8.60
CA VAL A 232 3.15 -16.26 -7.61
C VAL A 232 1.90 -17.10 -7.88
N SER A 233 0.77 -16.46 -8.21
CA SER A 233 -0.52 -17.15 -8.32
C SER A 233 -0.88 -17.64 -9.72
N GLY A 234 -0.23 -17.12 -10.76
CA GLY A 234 -0.61 -17.33 -12.16
C GLY A 234 -1.90 -16.62 -12.60
N VAL A 235 -2.53 -15.82 -11.73
CA VAL A 235 -3.74 -15.07 -12.07
C VAL A 235 -3.40 -13.94 -13.03
N SER A 236 -4.08 -13.84 -14.17
CA SER A 236 -3.84 -12.76 -15.13
C SER A 236 -4.38 -11.41 -14.66
N PHE A 237 -3.78 -10.31 -15.12
CA PHE A 237 -4.30 -8.96 -14.87
C PHE A 237 -5.74 -8.79 -15.35
N LEU A 238 -6.07 -9.36 -16.51
CA LEU A 238 -7.45 -9.38 -17.00
C LEU A 238 -8.40 -9.99 -15.97
N TYR A 239 -8.06 -11.16 -15.44
CA TYR A 239 -8.88 -11.84 -14.44
C TYR A 239 -8.99 -11.00 -13.16
N MET A 240 -7.89 -10.41 -12.70
CA MET A 240 -7.89 -9.56 -11.51
C MET A 240 -8.91 -8.41 -11.60
N PHE A 241 -9.17 -7.86 -12.79
CA PHE A 241 -10.10 -6.73 -12.94
C PHE A 241 -11.50 -7.12 -13.43
N THR A 242 -11.67 -8.31 -14.04
CA THR A 242 -12.92 -8.68 -14.73
C THR A 242 -13.50 -10.03 -14.33
N GLY A 243 -12.70 -10.89 -13.68
CA GLY A 243 -13.04 -12.29 -13.43
C GLY A 243 -12.99 -13.19 -14.67
N ILE A 244 -12.58 -12.68 -15.84
CA ILE A 244 -12.54 -13.45 -17.10
C ILE A 244 -11.19 -14.14 -17.25
N LYS A 245 -11.18 -15.46 -17.49
CA LYS A 245 -9.95 -16.22 -17.78
C LYS A 245 -9.57 -16.11 -19.26
N TYR A 246 -8.27 -16.14 -19.57
CA TYR A 246 -7.78 -16.14 -20.96
C TYR A 246 -8.33 -17.33 -21.79
N SER A 247 -8.60 -18.47 -21.16
CA SER A 247 -9.20 -19.64 -21.82
C SER A 247 -10.67 -19.42 -22.21
N GLU A 248 -11.33 -18.39 -21.68
CA GLU A 248 -12.75 -18.12 -21.88
C GLU A 248 -12.99 -16.98 -22.86
N LEU A 249 -11.93 -16.34 -23.39
CA LEU A 249 -12.07 -15.19 -24.29
C LEU A 249 -12.77 -15.52 -25.60
N SER A 250 -12.64 -16.76 -26.10
CA SER A 250 -13.36 -17.20 -27.29
C SER A 250 -14.88 -17.11 -27.15
N LYS A 251 -15.42 -17.06 -25.93
CA LYS A 251 -16.86 -16.85 -25.67
C LYS A 251 -17.28 -15.38 -25.80
N TYR A 252 -16.32 -14.46 -25.84
CA TYR A 252 -16.50 -13.01 -25.85
C TYR A 252 -15.97 -12.33 -27.12
N VAL A 253 -15.26 -13.08 -27.96
CA VAL A 253 -14.85 -12.65 -29.31
C VAL A 253 -15.92 -13.17 -30.28
N ILE A 254 -16.69 -12.25 -30.86
CA ILE A 254 -17.50 -12.57 -32.03
C ILE A 254 -16.52 -12.66 -33.21
N GLU A 255 -16.46 -13.81 -33.87
CA GLU A 255 -15.81 -13.92 -35.18
C GLU A 255 -16.51 -12.93 -36.12
N ASP A 256 -15.80 -11.86 -36.48
CA ASP A 256 -16.21 -10.95 -37.55
C ASP A 256 -15.95 -11.66 -38.89
N ASP A 257 -16.62 -12.79 -39.10
CA ASP A 257 -16.61 -13.56 -40.34
C ASP A 257 -17.58 -12.90 -41.34
N THR A 258 -17.24 -11.70 -41.78
CA THR A 258 -17.71 -11.16 -43.07
C THR A 258 -16.61 -10.35 -43.74
N LEU A 259 -15.82 -11.04 -44.57
CA LEU A 259 -15.06 -10.47 -45.70
C LEU A 259 -15.48 -11.20 -46.98
#